data_AF-A0A176J7R1-F1
#
_entry.id   AF-A0A176J7R1-F1
#
_cell.length_a   1.000
_cell.length_b   1.000
_cell.length_c   1.000
_cell.angle_alpha   90.00
_cell.angle_beta   90.00
_cell.angle_gamma   90.00
#
_symmetry.space_group_name_H-M   'P 1'
#
loop_
_entity.id
_entity.type
_entity.pdbx_description
1 polymer ?
#
loop_
_entity_poly.entity_id
_entity_poly.type
_entity_poly.pdbx_seq_one_letter_code
_entity_poly.pdbx_strand_id
1 'polypeptide(L)'
;MDTTKPKVSTVVQTNNKVVVTFDREVSATTALNNANYEVEGISSTFVGTPIFKANAKTVELTLKDDAIATTGDRNFTVKKVATGAGAVMDTEVKARTFTETVRPTAVSAKVTGSKTIEITFSEAIKDGSTVGNQGIKRLSNMIHSGMP
;
A
#
# COMPACT_ATOMS: atom_id res chain seq x y z
N MET A 1 1.18 -21.40 32.18
CA MET A 1 1.30 -20.86 30.80
C MET A 1 0.14 -19.93 30.57
N ASP A 2 0.37 -18.72 30.06
CA ASP A 2 -0.72 -17.80 29.70
C ASP A 2 -1.43 -18.32 28.44
N THR A 3 -2.72 -18.63 28.58
CA THR A 3 -3.58 -19.16 27.51
C THR A 3 -4.47 -18.08 26.90
N THR A 4 -4.28 -16.83 27.29
CA THR A 4 -5.16 -15.74 26.88
C THR A 4 -4.86 -15.34 25.44
N LYS A 5 -5.90 -15.34 24.60
CA LYS A 5 -5.81 -15.08 23.16
C LYS A 5 -5.48 -13.61 22.85
N PRO A 6 -4.64 -13.33 21.83
CA PRO A 6 -4.39 -11.97 21.39
C PRO A 6 -5.63 -11.41 20.68
N LYS A 7 -5.80 -10.08 20.77
CA LYS A 7 -6.87 -9.34 20.10
C LYS A 7 -6.29 -8.16 19.32
N VAL A 8 -6.94 -7.81 18.22
CA VAL A 8 -6.59 -6.61 17.44
C VAL A 8 -7.08 -5.37 18.19
N SER A 9 -6.15 -4.49 18.53
CA SER A 9 -6.44 -3.20 19.16
C SER A 9 -6.74 -2.14 18.11
N THR A 10 -5.83 -1.95 17.15
CA THR A 10 -5.96 -0.91 16.11
C THR A 10 -5.46 -1.40 14.77
N VAL A 11 -6.01 -0.82 13.70
CA VAL A 11 -5.58 -1.00 12.32
C VAL A 11 -5.58 0.38 11.69
N VAL A 12 -4.42 0.82 11.19
CA VAL A 12 -4.25 2.15 10.59
C VAL A 12 -3.50 2.01 9.28
N GLN A 13 -4.04 2.58 8.21
CA GLN A 13 -3.33 2.71 6.95
C GLN A 13 -2.56 4.04 6.90
N THR A 14 -1.35 4.00 6.37
CA THR A 14 -0.58 5.18 5.99
C THR A 14 0.11 4.89 4.65
N ASN A 15 -0.32 5.58 3.59
CA ASN A 15 0.08 5.28 2.21
C ASN A 15 -0.17 3.79 1.87
N ASN A 16 0.86 3.07 1.41
CA ASN A 16 0.80 1.63 1.12
C ASN A 16 1.10 0.74 2.34
N LYS A 17 1.14 1.29 3.56
CA LYS A 17 1.41 0.54 4.78
C LYS A 17 0.15 0.37 5.61
N VAL A 18 -0.05 -0.82 6.17
CA VAL A 18 -1.12 -1.11 7.13
C VAL A 18 -0.48 -1.56 8.43
N VAL A 19 -0.68 -0.77 9.49
CA VAL A 19 -0.14 -1.04 10.82
C VAL A 19 -1.24 -1.67 11.67
N VAL A 20 -1.02 -2.91 12.09
CA VAL A 20 -1.91 -3.69 12.96
C VAL A 20 -1.28 -3.77 14.35
N THR A 21 -1.97 -3.27 15.37
CA THR A 21 -1.52 -3.38 16.76
C THR A 21 -2.37 -4.39 17.50
N PHE A 22 -1.72 -5.33 18.18
CA PHE A 22 -2.36 -6.30 19.07
C PHE A 22 -2.32 -5.82 20.54
N ASP A 23 -3.23 -6.33 21.36
CA ASP A 23 -3.28 -6.01 22.80
C ASP A 23 -2.09 -6.60 23.60
N ARG A 24 -1.38 -7.56 23.01
CA ARG A 24 -0.25 -8.29 23.59
C ARG A 24 0.75 -8.73 22.53
N GLU A 25 1.85 -9.31 22.99
CA GLU A 25 2.87 -9.84 22.11
C GLU A 25 2.38 -11.08 21.37
N VAL A 26 2.71 -11.13 20.08
CA VAL A 26 2.36 -12.20 19.16
C VAL A 26 3.62 -12.83 18.58
N SER A 27 3.53 -14.08 18.17
CA SER A 27 4.66 -14.84 17.62
C SER A 27 4.98 -14.39 16.22
N ALA A 28 6.27 -14.24 15.91
CA ALA A 28 6.75 -13.89 14.57
C ALA A 28 6.23 -14.87 13.50
N THR A 29 6.21 -16.16 13.81
CA THR A 29 5.78 -17.23 12.88
C THR A 29 4.37 -17.02 12.34
N THR A 30 3.46 -16.50 13.17
CA THR A 30 2.06 -16.31 12.77
C THR A 30 1.74 -14.86 12.42
N ALA A 31 2.32 -13.89 13.15
CA ALA A 31 2.09 -12.47 12.93
C ALA A 31 2.78 -11.94 11.68
N LEU A 32 3.88 -12.56 11.23
CA LEU A 32 4.61 -12.13 10.03
C LEU A 32 4.26 -12.98 8.79
N ASN A 33 3.05 -13.53 8.75
CA ASN A 33 2.53 -14.29 7.62
C ASN A 33 1.37 -13.53 6.96
N ASN A 34 1.54 -13.09 5.71
CA ASN A 34 0.50 -12.38 4.95
C ASN A 34 -0.82 -13.16 4.84
N ALA A 35 -0.79 -14.50 4.83
CA ALA A 35 -1.99 -15.32 4.73
C ALA A 35 -2.95 -15.18 5.93
N ASN A 36 -2.49 -14.55 7.00
CA ASN A 36 -3.26 -14.27 8.21
C ASN A 36 -3.98 -12.91 8.19
N TYR A 37 -3.80 -12.14 7.11
CA TYR A 37 -4.38 -10.81 6.92
C TYR A 37 -5.06 -10.71 5.56
N GLU A 38 -6.29 -10.19 5.53
CA GLU A 38 -7.05 -10.09 4.28
C GLU A 38 -7.79 -8.75 4.21
N VAL A 39 -7.87 -8.20 3.01
CA VAL A 39 -8.75 -7.08 2.67
C VAL A 39 -9.82 -7.64 1.75
N GLU A 40 -11.10 -7.52 2.12
CA GLU A 40 -12.23 -8.12 1.39
C GLU A 40 -12.06 -9.64 1.15
N GLY A 41 -11.47 -10.34 2.12
CA GLY A 41 -11.21 -11.78 2.02
C GLY A 41 -10.05 -12.16 1.08
N ILE A 42 -9.29 -11.18 0.57
CA ILE A 42 -8.15 -11.41 -0.32
C ILE A 42 -6.84 -11.19 0.46
N SER A 43 -6.07 -12.27 0.66
CA SER A 43 -4.75 -12.21 1.34
C SER A 43 -3.62 -11.73 0.43
N SER A 44 -3.75 -11.92 -0.89
CA SER A 44 -2.74 -11.49 -1.89
C SER A 44 -2.67 -9.97 -2.09
N THR A 45 -3.48 -9.21 -1.33
CA THR A 45 -3.44 -7.75 -1.27
C THR A 45 -2.14 -7.23 -0.63
N PHE A 46 -1.48 -8.07 0.18
CA PHE A 46 -0.20 -7.75 0.82
C PHE A 46 0.98 -8.38 0.08
N VAL A 47 2.11 -7.66 0.06
CA VAL A 47 3.37 -8.06 -0.59
C VAL A 47 4.55 -7.95 0.37
N GLY A 48 5.62 -8.69 0.07
CA GLY A 48 6.79 -8.78 0.93
C GLY A 48 6.50 -9.48 2.26
N THR A 49 7.50 -9.54 3.13
CA THR A 49 7.34 -10.09 4.48
C THR A 49 6.90 -8.99 5.43
N PRO A 50 5.80 -9.15 6.19
CA PRO A 50 5.48 -8.24 7.28
C PRO A 50 6.62 -8.10 8.27
N ILE A 51 6.69 -6.95 8.93
CA ILE A 51 7.71 -6.71 9.96
C ILE A 51 7.06 -6.31 11.27
N PHE A 52 7.74 -6.59 12.38
CA PHE A 52 7.40 -5.97 13.65
C PHE A 52 7.90 -4.53 13.68
N LYS A 53 7.05 -3.60 14.07
CA LYS A 53 7.39 -2.20 14.27
C LYS A 53 7.68 -1.95 15.74
N ALA A 54 8.97 -1.78 16.06
CA ALA A 54 9.50 -1.52 17.40
C ALA A 54 9.32 -2.62 18.46
N ASN A 55 8.26 -3.43 18.41
CA ASN A 55 7.97 -4.50 19.37
C ASN A 55 7.16 -5.64 18.73
N ALA A 56 7.03 -6.75 19.46
CA ALA A 56 6.27 -7.93 19.03
C ALA A 56 4.73 -7.78 19.14
N LYS A 57 4.20 -6.57 19.30
CA LYS A 57 2.74 -6.27 19.32
C LYS A 57 2.26 -5.55 18.07
N THR A 58 3.14 -4.89 17.34
CA THR A 58 2.77 -4.03 16.21
C THR A 58 3.35 -4.59 14.93
N VAL A 59 2.49 -5.01 14.00
CA VAL A 59 2.88 -5.54 12.69
C VAL A 59 2.64 -4.48 11.62
N GLU A 60 3.62 -4.25 10.77
CA GLU A 60 3.47 -3.47 9.54
C GLU A 60 3.36 -4.43 8.34
N LEU A 61 2.24 -4.32 7.63
CA LEU A 61 1.97 -4.97 6.36
C LEU A 61 2.22 -3.98 5.23
N THR A 62 2.65 -4.46 4.07
CA THR A 62 2.81 -3.64 2.86
C THR A 62 1.77 -4.05 1.83
N LEU A 63 0.91 -3.12 1.43
CA LEU A 63 -0.05 -3.31 0.33
C LEU A 63 0.71 -3.42 -0.99
N LYS A 64 0.18 -4.23 -1.91
CA LYS A 64 0.60 -4.19 -3.31
C LYS A 64 0.33 -2.80 -3.89
N ASP A 65 1.09 -2.42 -4.90
CA ASP A 65 0.74 -1.29 -5.76
C ASP A 65 -0.70 -1.44 -6.26
N ASP A 66 -1.44 -0.31 -6.23
CA ASP A 66 -2.82 -0.21 -6.71
C ASP A 66 -3.82 -1.17 -6.03
N ALA A 67 -3.45 -1.73 -4.86
CA ALA A 67 -4.27 -2.69 -4.12
C ALA A 67 -5.64 -2.13 -3.68
N ILE A 68 -5.70 -0.83 -3.39
CA ILE A 68 -6.89 -0.15 -2.92
C ILE A 68 -7.32 0.86 -3.99
N ALA A 69 -8.31 0.48 -4.80
CA ALA A 69 -8.76 1.26 -5.95
C ALA A 69 -9.64 2.48 -5.63
N THR A 70 -10.18 2.57 -4.40
CA THR A 70 -11.07 3.67 -3.99
C THR A 70 -10.94 3.92 -2.49
N THR A 71 -11.14 5.14 -2.01
CA THR A 71 -11.18 5.39 -0.56
C THR A 71 -12.52 4.93 0.03
N GLY A 72 -12.50 4.24 1.16
CA GLY A 72 -13.70 3.79 1.86
C GLY A 72 -13.48 2.61 2.80
N ASP A 73 -14.55 2.23 3.48
CA ASP A 73 -14.54 1.10 4.41
C ASP A 73 -14.41 -0.22 3.67
N ARG A 74 -13.53 -1.08 4.18
CA ARG A 74 -13.31 -2.45 3.72
C ARG A 74 -13.27 -3.41 4.88
N ASN A 75 -13.80 -4.61 4.67
CA ASN A 75 -13.67 -5.71 5.59
C ASN A 75 -12.19 -6.11 5.69
N PHE A 76 -11.60 -5.84 6.86
CA PHE A 76 -10.27 -6.29 7.19
C PHE A 76 -10.37 -7.52 8.09
N THR A 77 -9.74 -8.62 7.66
CA THR A 77 -9.70 -9.88 8.39
C THR A 77 -8.33 -10.10 9.00
N VAL A 78 -8.29 -10.48 10.27
CA VAL A 78 -7.10 -10.98 10.95
C VAL A 78 -7.43 -12.34 11.55
N LYS A 79 -6.60 -13.36 11.24
CA LYS A 79 -6.85 -14.74 11.65
C LYS A 79 -5.56 -15.47 11.99
N LYS A 80 -5.67 -16.52 12.81
CA LYS A 80 -4.58 -17.46 13.11
C LYS A 80 -3.29 -16.85 13.70
N VAL A 81 -3.31 -15.59 14.13
CA VAL A 81 -2.20 -14.97 14.86
C VAL A 81 -2.21 -15.51 16.29
N ALA A 82 -1.05 -15.97 16.77
CA ALA A 82 -0.89 -16.60 18.06
C ALA A 82 0.11 -15.86 18.94
N THR A 83 -0.01 -15.96 20.26
CA THR A 83 1.05 -15.55 21.19
C THR A 83 2.28 -16.44 21.05
N GLY A 84 3.40 -16.04 21.67
CA GLY A 84 4.60 -16.90 21.76
C GLY A 84 4.35 -18.22 22.52
N ALA A 85 3.33 -18.26 23.39
CA ALA A 85 2.91 -19.47 24.11
C ALA A 85 1.92 -20.35 23.31
N GLY A 86 1.54 -19.95 22.10
CA GLY A 86 0.67 -20.72 21.20
C GLY A 86 -0.83 -20.46 21.33
N ALA A 87 -1.26 -19.50 22.16
CA ALA A 87 -2.68 -19.12 22.22
C ALA A 87 -3.07 -18.36 20.95
N VAL A 88 -3.96 -18.94 20.13
CA VAL A 88 -4.38 -18.39 18.83
C VAL A 88 -5.60 -17.48 19.00
N MET A 89 -5.60 -16.32 18.33
CA MET A 89 -6.75 -15.40 18.32
C MET A 89 -8.00 -16.04 17.69
N ASP A 90 -9.17 -15.55 18.10
CA ASP A 90 -10.38 -15.73 17.32
C ASP A 90 -10.29 -14.89 16.04
N THR A 91 -10.85 -15.38 14.93
CA THR A 91 -10.85 -14.61 13.68
C THR A 91 -11.65 -13.33 13.86
N GLU A 92 -11.04 -12.19 13.54
CA GLU A 92 -11.71 -10.90 13.55
C GLU A 92 -11.95 -10.45 12.11
N VAL A 93 -13.20 -10.08 11.80
CA VAL A 93 -13.57 -9.38 10.57
C VAL A 93 -14.25 -8.08 10.98
N LYS A 94 -13.65 -6.94 10.63
CA LYS A 94 -14.22 -5.62 10.91
C LYS A 94 -14.02 -4.69 9.72
N ALA A 95 -15.01 -3.84 9.47
CA ALA A 95 -14.87 -2.72 8.55
C ALA A 95 -13.82 -1.74 9.09
N ARG A 96 -12.85 -1.39 8.24
CA ARG A 96 -11.81 -0.39 8.50
C ARG A 96 -11.73 0.53 7.30
N THR A 97 -11.52 1.82 7.52
CA THR A 97 -11.35 2.78 6.43
C THR A 97 -9.99 2.60 5.77
N PHE A 98 -9.98 2.34 4.47
CA PHE A 98 -8.77 2.32 3.65
C PHE A 98 -8.77 3.51 2.69
N THR A 99 -7.61 4.13 2.51
CA THR A 99 -7.37 5.18 1.51
C THR A 99 -6.88 4.55 0.22
N GLU A 100 -7.32 5.11 -0.90
CA GLU A 100 -6.85 4.74 -2.24
C GLU A 100 -5.32 4.76 -2.34
N THR A 101 -4.76 3.78 -3.07
CA THR A 101 -3.32 3.63 -3.30
C THR A 101 -2.93 3.65 -4.78
N VAL A 102 -3.90 3.90 -5.67
CA VAL A 102 -3.64 4.01 -7.11
C VAL A 102 -2.84 5.28 -7.36
N ARG A 103 -1.76 5.16 -8.15
CA ARG A 103 -0.96 6.33 -8.51
C ARG A 103 -1.46 6.95 -9.82
N PRO A 104 -1.50 8.28 -9.92
CA PRO A 104 -1.82 8.93 -11.18
C PRO A 104 -0.79 8.60 -12.26
N THR A 105 -1.25 8.37 -13.48
CA THR A 105 -0.40 8.11 -14.65
C THR A 105 -0.62 9.16 -15.72
N ALA A 106 0.41 9.48 -16.51
CA ALA A 106 0.26 10.36 -17.67
C ALA A 106 -0.40 9.59 -18.82
N VAL A 107 -1.59 10.03 -19.24
CA VAL A 107 -2.36 9.45 -20.35
C VAL A 107 -1.88 10.00 -21.69
N SER A 108 -1.57 11.29 -21.76
CA SER A 108 -1.07 11.91 -22.98
C SER A 108 -0.15 13.09 -22.67
N ALA A 109 0.74 13.40 -23.62
CA ALA A 109 1.53 14.62 -23.62
C ALA A 109 1.50 15.23 -25.03
N LYS A 110 1.11 16.49 -25.13
CA LYS A 110 1.03 17.22 -26.40
C LYS A 110 1.78 18.53 -26.33
N VAL A 111 2.60 18.80 -27.34
CA VAL A 111 3.21 20.12 -27.53
C VAL A 111 2.13 21.10 -28.01
N THR A 112 1.85 22.12 -27.22
CA THR A 112 0.85 23.16 -27.54
C THR A 112 1.50 24.47 -27.99
N GLY A 113 2.81 24.57 -27.89
CA GLY A 113 3.60 25.73 -28.29
C GLY A 113 5.09 25.45 -28.19
N SER A 114 5.93 26.41 -28.59
CA SER A 114 7.38 26.23 -28.65
C SER A 114 8.05 25.93 -27.29
N LYS A 115 7.34 26.18 -26.18
CA LYS A 115 7.81 25.94 -24.80
C LYS A 115 6.74 25.35 -23.87
N THR A 116 5.62 24.89 -24.41
CA THR A 116 4.48 24.42 -23.61
C THR A 116 4.11 22.99 -24.00
N ILE A 117 4.02 22.14 -22.98
CA ILE A 117 3.50 20.78 -23.08
C ILE A 117 2.28 20.69 -22.19
N GLU A 118 1.19 20.21 -22.76
CA GLU A 118 -0.01 19.83 -22.04
C GLU A 118 0.06 18.34 -21.73
N ILE A 119 -0.11 17.97 -20.46
CA ILE A 119 -0.11 16.57 -19.99
C ILE A 119 -1.49 16.26 -19.41
N THR A 120 -2.13 15.20 -19.89
CA THR A 120 -3.36 14.66 -19.30
C THR A 120 -2.99 13.52 -18.36
N PHE A 121 -3.50 13.53 -17.13
CA PHE A 121 -3.32 12.43 -16.18
C PHE A 121 -4.58 11.55 -16.10
N SER A 122 -4.42 10.31 -15.60
CA SER A 122 -5.51 9.33 -15.44
C SER A 122 -6.52 9.72 -14.36
N GLU A 123 -6.16 10.67 -13.51
CA GLU A 123 -6.97 11.20 -12.42
C GLU A 123 -6.50 12.62 -12.05
N ALA A 124 -7.29 13.32 -11.24
CA ALA A 124 -6.95 14.64 -10.75
C ALA A 124 -5.74 14.59 -9.81
N ILE A 125 -4.70 15.34 -10.13
CA ILE A 125 -3.53 15.50 -9.26
C ILE A 125 -3.89 16.55 -8.20
N LYS A 126 -3.87 16.17 -6.92
CA LYS A 126 -3.85 17.18 -5.84
C LYS A 126 -2.52 17.93 -5.92
N ASP A 127 -2.55 19.25 -5.96
CA ASP A 127 -1.37 20.10 -6.11
C ASP A 127 -0.27 19.70 -5.12
N GLY A 128 0.71 18.95 -5.62
CA GLY A 128 1.99 18.76 -4.96
C GLY A 128 2.82 20.01 -5.23
N SER A 129 3.41 20.58 -4.19
CA SER A 129 4.33 21.71 -4.30
C SER A 129 5.21 21.55 -5.55
N THR A 130 5.13 22.51 -6.47
CA THR A 130 5.72 22.46 -7.81
C THR A 130 7.15 21.95 -7.77
N VAL A 131 7.38 20.70 -8.19
CA VAL A 131 8.74 20.18 -8.34
C VAL A 131 9.29 20.77 -9.63
N GLY A 132 10.16 21.77 -9.48
CA GLY A 132 10.75 22.50 -10.59
C GLY A 132 11.39 21.59 -11.62
N ASN A 133 11.00 21.80 -12.88
CA ASN A 133 11.80 21.70 -14.10
C ASN A 133 12.93 20.64 -14.13
N GLN A 134 12.61 19.36 -14.01
CA GLN A 134 13.59 18.29 -14.30
C GLN A 134 13.55 17.97 -15.79
N GLY A 135 14.51 18.57 -16.51
CA GLY A 135 14.66 18.54 -17.96
C GLY A 135 14.40 17.17 -18.58
N ILE A 136 13.38 17.12 -19.45
CA ILE A 136 13.13 16.00 -20.35
C ILE A 136 14.38 15.84 -21.22
N LYS A 137 15.12 14.73 -21.04
CA LYS A 137 16.23 14.35 -21.91
C LYS A 137 15.70 14.23 -23.33
N ARG A 138 16.12 15.14 -24.21
CA ARG A 138 15.82 15.10 -25.64
C ARG A 138 16.30 13.75 -26.19
N LEU A 139 15.39 12.94 -26.74
CA LEU A 139 15.76 11.82 -27.60
C LEU A 139 16.34 12.44 -28.88
N SER A 140 17.66 12.55 -28.94
CA SER A 140 18.35 12.91 -30.17
C SER A 140 18.42 11.71 -31.11
N ASN A 141 18.28 12.01 -32.41
CA ASN A 141 18.46 11.18 -33.60
C ASN A 141 17.27 10.30 -34.05
N MET A 142 16.53 10.84 -35.03
CA MET A 142 16.45 10.15 -36.31
C MET A 142 16.61 11.15 -37.45
N ILE A 143 17.72 10.97 -38.15
CA ILE A 143 18.21 11.67 -39.34
C ILE A 143 17.19 11.59 -40.49
N HIS A 144 16.96 12.71 -41.18
CA HIS A 144 16.66 12.66 -42.61
C HIS A 144 17.62 13.62 -43.30
N SER A 145 18.85 13.14 -43.50
CA SER A 145 19.78 13.72 -44.47
C SER A 145 19.33 13.30 -45.87
N GLY A 146 19.05 14.28 -46.73
CA GLY A 146 18.87 14.01 -48.15
C GLY A 146 18.00 15.02 -48.87
N MET A 147 18.48 16.27 -48.98
CA MET A 147 18.24 17.07 -50.19
C MET A 147 19.11 16.47 -51.32
N PRO A 148 18.77 16.67 -52.60
CA PRO A 148 18.53 17.98 -53.22
C PRO A 148 17.09 18.22 -53.69
#